data_AF-A0A8S3Q3H1-F1
#
_entry.id   AF-A0A8S3Q3H1-F1
#
_cell.length_a   1.000
_cell.length_b   1.000
_cell.length_c   1.000
_cell.angle_alpha   90.00
_cell.angle_beta   90.00
_cell.angle_gamma   90.00
#
_symmetry.space_group_name_H-M   'P 1'
#
loop_
_entity.id
_entity.type
_entity.pdbx_description
1 polymer ?
#
loop_
_entity_poly.entity_id
_entity_poly.type
_entity_poly.pdbx_seq_one_letter_code
_entity_poly.pdbx_strand_id
1 'polypeptide(L)'
;MPTEVQHGFTGECFPDHFNLNARPKIKEQKPGQLSDEEIEQFFTKGYVVIEKFFTKDELEPCKDAVNDQLECLAQKLYKTKRIKNLYRELGFYERLTAIEAEWPGANILMHKGDGLPQVSYVQLCKFITFIKTCNLVDKTKQSLYIGKHPG
;
A
#
# COMPACT_ATOMS: atom_id res chain seq x y z
N MET A 1 17.06 -26.31 26.98
CA MET A 1 17.72 -25.23 26.23
C MET A 1 16.71 -24.10 26.13
N PRO A 2 17.02 -22.84 26.54
CA PRO A 2 16.06 -21.75 26.39
C PRO A 2 16.01 -21.33 24.93
N THR A 3 14.83 -21.41 24.32
CA THR A 3 14.56 -20.89 22.99
C THR A 3 14.57 -19.37 23.09
N GLU A 4 15.56 -18.70 22.47
CA GLU A 4 15.59 -17.24 22.41
C GLU A 4 14.30 -16.73 21.76
N VAL A 5 13.44 -16.07 22.54
CA VAL A 5 12.23 -15.45 22.05
C VAL A 5 12.62 -14.13 21.37
N GLN A 6 12.31 -14.00 20.09
CA GLN A 6 12.65 -12.82 19.29
C GLN A 6 12.04 -11.55 19.91
N HIS A 7 12.83 -10.48 19.99
CA HIS A 7 12.36 -9.17 20.48
C HIS A 7 11.13 -8.71 19.67
N GLY A 8 10.05 -8.37 20.38
CA GLY A 8 8.77 -7.97 19.78
C GLY A 8 7.77 -9.11 19.57
N PHE A 9 8.12 -10.36 19.90
CA PHE A 9 7.13 -11.45 19.95
C PHE A 9 6.31 -11.37 21.23
N THR A 10 5.02 -11.05 21.10
CA THR A 10 4.10 -10.99 22.25
C THR A 10 3.44 -12.34 22.55
N GLY A 11 3.52 -13.32 21.64
CA GLY A 11 2.89 -14.64 21.78
C GLY A 11 1.35 -14.63 21.75
N GLU A 12 0.74 -13.48 22.01
CA GLU A 12 -0.70 -13.26 21.90
C GLU A 12 -1.13 -13.29 20.43
N CYS A 13 -2.05 -14.20 20.12
CA CYS A 13 -2.78 -14.22 18.86
C CYS A 13 -4.29 -14.29 19.14
N PHE A 14 -5.08 -13.61 18.31
CA PHE A 14 -6.54 -13.63 18.39
C PHE A 14 -7.15 -14.20 17.09
N PRO A 15 -6.85 -15.48 16.76
CA PRO A 15 -7.32 -16.10 15.52
C PRO A 15 -8.85 -16.16 15.45
N ASP A 16 -9.51 -16.17 16.60
CA ASP A 16 -10.97 -16.22 16.69
C ASP A 16 -11.68 -14.99 16.12
N HIS A 17 -10.97 -13.86 15.98
CA HIS A 17 -11.54 -12.64 15.41
C HIS A 17 -11.48 -12.57 13.89
N PHE A 18 -10.67 -13.42 13.25
CA PHE A 18 -10.42 -13.40 11.81
C PHE A 18 -10.63 -14.77 11.18
N ASN A 19 -11.76 -15.40 11.50
CA ASN A 19 -12.19 -16.66 10.89
C ASN A 19 -13.64 -16.59 10.39
N LEU A 20 -14.07 -17.59 9.64
CA LEU A 20 -15.42 -17.67 9.05
C LEU A 20 -16.55 -17.57 10.06
N ASN A 21 -16.36 -18.03 11.30
CA ASN A 21 -17.39 -17.95 12.35
C ASN A 21 -17.57 -16.52 12.87
N ALA A 22 -16.52 -15.71 12.82
CA ALA A 22 -16.54 -14.29 13.18
C ALA A 22 -17.01 -13.37 12.04
N ARG A 23 -17.29 -13.94 10.85
CA ARG A 23 -17.74 -13.18 9.69
C ARG A 23 -19.06 -12.45 9.98
N PRO A 24 -19.19 -11.15 9.67
CA PRO A 24 -20.44 -10.43 9.82
C PRO A 24 -21.49 -10.98 8.84
N LYS A 25 -22.72 -11.21 9.32
CA LYS A 25 -23.86 -11.57 8.47
C LYS A 25 -24.46 -10.30 7.86
N ILE A 26 -24.31 -10.14 6.55
CA ILE A 26 -24.84 -8.98 5.81
C ILE A 26 -26.32 -9.19 5.57
N LYS A 27 -27.17 -8.35 6.18
CA LYS A 27 -28.63 -8.38 5.97
C LYS A 27 -29.07 -7.46 4.83
N GLU A 28 -28.33 -6.38 4.63
CA GLU A 28 -28.58 -5.36 3.60
C GLU A 28 -27.22 -4.85 3.10
N GLN A 29 -27.04 -4.80 1.78
CA GLN A 29 -25.79 -4.36 1.17
C GLN A 29 -25.76 -2.83 1.08
N LYS A 30 -24.81 -2.21 1.78
CA LYS A 30 -24.62 -0.76 1.69
C LYS A 30 -23.87 -0.40 0.40
N PRO A 31 -24.12 0.78 -0.20
CA PRO A 31 -23.33 1.25 -1.33
C PRO A 31 -21.83 1.27 -1.01
N GLY A 32 -21.03 0.61 -1.85
CA GLY A 32 -19.58 0.50 -1.68
C GLY A 32 -19.11 -0.53 -0.64
N GLN A 33 -20.01 -1.35 -0.09
CA GLN A 33 -19.66 -2.51 0.72
C GLN A 33 -19.27 -3.69 -0.18
N LEU A 34 -18.24 -4.44 0.23
CA LEU A 34 -17.88 -5.71 -0.41
C LEU A 34 -19.07 -6.67 -0.51
N SER A 35 -19.03 -7.53 -1.53
CA SER A 35 -19.97 -8.64 -1.63
C SER A 35 -19.75 -9.67 -0.52
N ASP A 36 -20.73 -10.54 -0.30
CA ASP A 36 -20.62 -11.59 0.72
C ASP A 36 -19.49 -12.58 0.38
N GLU A 37 -19.29 -12.87 -0.91
CA GLU A 37 -18.21 -13.72 -1.42
C GLU A 37 -16.83 -13.07 -1.21
N GLU A 38 -16.71 -11.76 -1.43
CA GLU A 38 -15.47 -11.01 -1.21
C GLU A 38 -15.10 -10.97 0.29
N ILE A 39 -16.11 -10.84 1.15
CA ILE A 39 -15.93 -10.91 2.61
C ILE A 39 -15.55 -12.33 3.03
N GLU A 40 -16.20 -13.35 2.50
CA GLU A 40 -15.82 -14.74 2.74
C GLU A 40 -14.37 -15.03 2.31
N GLN A 41 -13.97 -14.53 1.14
CA GLN A 41 -12.61 -14.62 0.66
C GLN A 41 -11.64 -13.98 1.66
N PHE A 42 -11.95 -12.79 2.19
CA PHE A 42 -11.12 -12.14 3.20
C PHE A 42 -10.95 -13.00 4.45
N PHE A 43 -12.02 -13.55 5.02
CA PHE A 43 -11.95 -14.40 6.21
C PHE A 43 -11.33 -15.78 5.97
N THR A 44 -11.27 -16.23 4.71
CA THR A 44 -10.66 -17.52 4.34
C THR A 44 -9.19 -17.38 3.97
N LYS A 45 -8.83 -16.35 3.20
CA LYS A 45 -7.51 -16.16 2.60
C LYS A 45 -6.68 -15.07 3.29
N GLY A 46 -7.30 -14.24 4.12
CA GLY A 46 -6.68 -13.07 4.75
C GLY A 46 -6.58 -11.84 3.85
N TYR A 47 -7.11 -11.89 2.62
CA TYR A 47 -7.08 -10.78 1.67
C TYR A 47 -8.23 -10.84 0.66
N VAL A 48 -8.54 -9.69 0.08
CA VAL A 48 -9.44 -9.55 -1.07
C VAL A 48 -8.77 -8.68 -2.14
N VAL A 49 -8.98 -9.01 -3.42
CA VAL A 49 -8.46 -8.22 -4.54
C VAL A 49 -9.64 -7.56 -5.22
N ILE A 50 -9.71 -6.23 -5.15
CA ILE A 50 -10.77 -5.46 -5.79
C ILE A 50 -10.25 -4.94 -7.11
N GLU A 51 -10.70 -5.58 -8.19
CA GLU A 51 -10.34 -5.16 -9.53
C GLU A 51 -10.91 -3.79 -9.85
N LYS A 52 -10.12 -2.94 -10.52
CA LYS A 52 -10.55 -1.64 -11.03
C LYS A 52 -11.13 -0.71 -9.94
N PHE A 53 -10.72 -0.88 -8.68
CA PHE A 53 -11.10 0.01 -7.58
C PHE A 53 -10.76 1.47 -7.91
N PHE A 54 -9.61 1.68 -8.55
CA PHE A 54 -9.26 2.94 -9.21
C PHE A 54 -9.29 2.74 -10.73
N THR A 55 -9.85 3.72 -11.43
CA THR A 55 -9.75 3.81 -12.88
C THR A 55 -8.35 4.25 -13.30
N LYS A 56 -7.99 4.00 -14.57
CA LYS A 56 -6.70 4.46 -15.11
C LYS A 56 -6.58 5.98 -15.03
N ASP A 57 -7.64 6.68 -15.38
CA ASP A 57 -7.67 8.15 -15.42
C ASP A 57 -7.53 8.77 -14.01
N GLU A 58 -7.95 8.06 -12.96
CA GLU A 58 -7.73 8.47 -11.57
C GLU A 58 -6.27 8.28 -11.12
N LEU A 59 -5.57 7.30 -11.69
CA LEU A 59 -4.20 6.96 -11.33
C LEU A 59 -3.16 7.72 -12.16
N GLU A 60 -3.50 8.12 -13.39
CA GLU A 60 -2.55 8.81 -14.28
C GLU A 60 -1.98 10.10 -13.67
N PRO A 61 -2.79 10.99 -13.05
CA PRO A 61 -2.27 12.16 -12.36
C PRO A 61 -1.31 11.81 -11.21
N CYS A 62 -1.51 10.65 -10.55
CA CYS A 62 -0.60 10.19 -9.51
C CYS A 62 0.74 9.77 -10.10
N LYS A 63 0.75 9.10 -11.26
CA LYS A 63 1.99 8.73 -11.95
C LYS A 63 2.75 9.97 -12.41
N ASP A 64 2.05 10.95 -12.97
CA ASP A 64 2.65 12.20 -13.42
C ASP A 64 3.33 12.94 -12.26
N ALA A 65 2.64 13.06 -11.12
CA ALA A 65 3.21 13.73 -9.97
C ALA A 65 4.42 12.99 -9.37
N VAL A 66 4.42 11.65 -9.42
CA VAL A 66 5.58 10.84 -9.04
C VAL A 66 6.73 10.99 -10.04
N ASN A 67 6.45 11.11 -11.34
CA ASN A 67 7.44 11.41 -12.37
C ASN A 67 8.06 12.79 -12.18
N ASP A 68 7.29 13.79 -11.76
CA ASP A 68 7.80 15.13 -11.45
C ASP A 68 8.77 15.10 -10.26
N GLN A 69 8.43 14.35 -9.19
CA GLN A 69 9.34 14.13 -8.07
C GLN A 69 10.63 13.42 -8.52
N LEU A 70 10.49 12.40 -9.36
CA LEU A 70 11.63 11.67 -9.92
C LEU A 70 12.51 12.57 -10.79
N GLU A 71 11.92 13.46 -11.59
CA GLU A 71 12.64 14.44 -12.39
C GLU A 71 13.41 15.43 -11.49
N CYS A 72 12.79 15.93 -10.42
CA CYS A 72 13.46 16.78 -9.44
C CYS A 72 14.65 16.07 -8.79
N LEU A 73 14.49 14.81 -8.39
CA LEU A 73 15.56 13.99 -7.83
C LEU A 73 16.70 13.77 -8.85
N ALA A 74 16.36 13.35 -10.07
CA ALA A 74 17.33 13.10 -11.14
C ALA A 74 18.14 14.36 -11.45
N GLN A 75 17.50 15.53 -11.52
CA GLN A 75 18.21 16.79 -11.72
C GLN A 75 19.17 17.13 -10.57
N LYS A 76 18.78 16.92 -9.30
CA LYS A 76 19.65 17.14 -8.14
C LYS A 76 20.89 16.22 -8.21
N LEU A 77 20.69 14.94 -8.53
CA LEU A 77 21.77 13.95 -8.63
C LEU A 77 22.68 14.23 -9.84
N TYR A 78 22.12 14.60 -10.98
CA TYR A 78 22.88 14.91 -12.19
C TYR A 78 23.74 16.17 -12.02
N LYS A 79 23.16 17.24 -11.43
CA LYS A 79 23.91 18.48 -11.11
C LYS A 79 25.11 18.23 -10.20
N THR A 80 25.00 17.26 -9.29
CA THR A 80 26.07 16.85 -8.37
C THR A 80 26.98 15.76 -8.95
N LYS A 81 26.81 15.39 -10.22
CA LYS A 81 27.56 14.34 -10.93
C LYS A 81 27.49 12.96 -10.26
N ARG A 82 26.40 12.68 -9.54
CA ARG A 82 26.14 11.38 -8.89
C ARG A 82 25.57 10.35 -9.86
N ILE A 83 24.94 10.81 -10.94
CA ILE A 83 24.45 9.99 -12.06
C ILE A 83 24.93 10.59 -13.39
N LYS A 84 25.08 9.74 -14.42
CA LYS A 84 25.63 10.12 -15.73
C LYS A 84 24.64 10.82 -16.65
N ASN A 85 23.34 10.60 -16.48
CA ASN A 85 22.27 11.13 -17.30
C ASN A 85 20.96 11.18 -16.50
N LEU A 86 19.92 11.78 -17.08
CA LEU A 86 18.61 11.96 -16.42
C LEU A 86 17.65 10.79 -16.63
N TYR A 87 18.00 9.83 -17.51
CA TYR A 87 17.18 8.65 -17.84
C TYR A 87 15.75 8.99 -18.30
N ARG A 88 15.57 10.08 -19.06
CA ARG A 88 14.23 10.55 -19.49
C ARG A 88 13.60 9.67 -20.58
N GLU A 89 14.42 8.89 -21.26
CA GLU A 89 14.01 7.86 -22.22
C GLU A 89 13.31 6.67 -21.56
N LEU A 90 13.54 6.46 -20.26
CA LEU A 90 12.91 5.39 -19.49
C LEU A 90 11.55 5.85 -18.98
N GLY A 91 10.58 4.93 -19.03
CA GLY A 91 9.22 5.17 -18.56
C GLY A 91 9.09 5.14 -17.04
N PHE A 92 7.86 5.40 -16.57
CA PHE A 92 7.49 5.43 -15.15
C PHE A 92 8.00 4.23 -14.34
N TYR A 93 7.93 3.02 -14.90
CA TYR A 93 8.25 1.78 -14.18
C TYR A 93 9.77 1.48 -14.07
N GLU A 94 10.59 2.09 -14.91
CA GLU A 94 12.00 1.67 -15.08
C GLU A 94 12.97 2.77 -14.64
N ARG A 95 12.55 4.04 -14.74
CA ARG A 95 13.43 5.19 -14.55
C ARG A 95 14.05 5.26 -13.15
N LEU A 96 13.26 5.02 -12.10
CA LEU A 96 13.79 5.02 -10.72
C LEU A 96 14.78 3.86 -10.52
N THR A 97 14.50 2.70 -11.11
CA THR A 97 15.38 1.53 -11.03
C THR A 97 16.74 1.80 -11.67
N ALA A 98 16.78 2.48 -12.82
CA ALA A 98 18.04 2.86 -13.45
C ALA A 98 18.84 3.87 -12.61
N ILE A 99 18.18 4.85 -12.01
CA ILE A 99 18.82 5.83 -11.11
C ILE A 99 19.35 5.12 -9.86
N GLU A 100 18.57 4.22 -9.25
CA GLU A 100 18.98 3.43 -8.08
C GLU A 100 20.20 2.53 -8.38
N ALA A 101 20.25 1.94 -9.57
CA ALA A 101 21.38 1.12 -9.99
C ALA A 101 22.69 1.91 -10.10
N GLU A 102 22.62 3.19 -10.46
CA GLU A 102 23.80 4.06 -10.53
C GLU A 102 24.12 4.76 -9.19
N TRP A 103 23.09 5.16 -8.44
CA TRP A 103 23.22 5.77 -7.12
C TRP A 103 22.31 5.07 -6.09
N PRO A 104 22.84 4.05 -5.39
CA PRO A 104 22.09 3.31 -4.38
C PRO A 104 21.59 4.24 -3.26
N GLY A 105 20.29 4.14 -2.95
CA GLY A 105 19.58 5.01 -2.00
C GLY A 105 18.76 6.12 -2.64
N ALA A 106 18.68 6.20 -3.97
CA ALA A 106 17.79 7.11 -4.69
C ALA A 106 16.33 6.91 -4.29
N ASN A 107 15.89 5.65 -4.19
CA ASN A 107 14.54 5.28 -3.77
C ASN A 107 14.20 5.77 -2.36
N ILE A 108 15.13 5.66 -1.41
CA ILE A 108 14.96 6.14 -0.03
C ILE A 108 14.78 7.66 -0.05
N LEU A 109 15.63 8.36 -0.79
CA LEU A 109 15.56 9.82 -0.88
C LEU A 109 14.26 10.30 -1.53
N MET A 110 13.79 9.60 -2.57
CA MET A 110 12.50 9.87 -3.18
C MET A 110 11.35 9.73 -2.17
N HIS A 111 11.29 8.61 -1.44
CA HIS A 111 10.20 8.34 -0.51
C HIS A 111 10.24 9.15 0.79
N LYS A 112 11.44 9.55 1.26
CA LYS A 112 11.60 10.33 2.50
C LYS A 112 11.73 11.83 2.28
N GLY A 113 12.10 12.28 1.08
CA GLY A 113 12.42 13.67 0.80
C GLY A 113 11.19 14.56 0.66
N ASP A 114 10.46 14.37 -0.43
CA ASP A 114 9.46 15.35 -0.90
C ASP A 114 8.01 15.02 -0.47
N GLY A 115 7.83 13.98 0.35
CA GLY A 115 6.52 13.52 0.81
C GLY A 115 5.66 12.88 -0.30
N LEU A 116 4.44 12.47 0.04
CA LEU A 116 3.46 12.00 -0.95
C LEU A 116 2.98 13.18 -1.81
N PRO A 117 2.81 13.02 -3.14
CA PRO A 117 2.21 14.06 -3.97
C PRO A 117 0.79 14.41 -3.53
N GLN A 118 0.41 15.69 -3.65
CA GLN A 118 -0.92 16.17 -3.23
C GLN A 118 -2.08 15.39 -3.89
N VAL A 119 -1.95 15.11 -5.19
CA VAL A 119 -2.95 14.35 -5.96
C VAL A 119 -3.14 12.92 -5.44
N SER A 120 -2.12 12.32 -4.84
CA SER A 120 -2.18 10.97 -4.27
C SER A 120 -3.00 10.92 -2.97
N TYR A 121 -3.12 12.03 -2.23
CA TYR A 121 -3.97 12.08 -1.03
C TYR A 121 -5.45 11.90 -1.34
N VAL A 122 -5.91 12.38 -2.51
CA VAL A 122 -7.31 12.21 -2.94
C VAL A 122 -7.65 10.72 -3.08
N GLN A 123 -6.74 9.94 -3.68
CA GLN A 123 -6.91 8.50 -3.83
C GLN A 123 -6.79 7.76 -2.50
N LEU A 124 -5.87 8.19 -1.62
CA LEU A 124 -5.76 7.67 -0.26
C LEU A 124 -7.07 7.88 0.53
N CYS A 125 -7.70 9.05 0.43
CA CYS A 125 -8.98 9.35 1.07
C CYS A 125 -10.10 8.43 0.57
N LYS A 126 -10.16 8.14 -0.73
CA LYS A 126 -11.12 7.16 -1.29
C LYS A 126 -10.89 5.77 -0.72
N PHE A 127 -9.64 5.31 -0.65
CA PHE A 127 -9.30 4.03 -0.05
C PHE A 127 -9.67 3.95 1.44
N ILE A 128 -9.34 4.98 2.23
CA ILE A 128 -9.71 5.05 3.65
C ILE A 128 -11.23 5.02 3.83
N THR A 129 -11.97 5.72 2.95
CA THR A 129 -13.43 5.72 2.96
C THR A 129 -13.97 4.33 2.65
N PHE A 130 -13.41 3.64 1.66
CA PHE A 130 -13.77 2.26 1.32
C PHE A 130 -13.57 1.29 2.49
N ILE A 131 -12.42 1.34 3.17
CA ILE A 131 -12.16 0.50 4.35
C ILE A 131 -13.20 0.74 5.45
N LYS A 132 -13.59 2.00 5.68
CA LYS A 132 -14.66 2.33 6.64
C LYS A 132 -16.02 1.79 6.22
N THR A 133 -16.35 1.83 4.93
CA THR A 133 -17.62 1.37 4.39
C THR A 133 -17.75 -0.15 4.41
N CYS A 134 -16.64 -0.85 4.16
CA CYS A 134 -16.64 -2.31 4.07
C CYS A 134 -16.80 -3.03 5.41
N ASN A 135 -16.82 -2.32 6.55
CA ASN A 135 -16.95 -2.89 7.90
C ASN A 135 -16.01 -4.08 8.17
N LEU A 136 -14.87 -4.14 7.48
CA LEU A 136 -13.86 -5.21 7.68
C LEU A 136 -13.14 -5.10 9.02
N VAL A 137 -13.37 -4.03 9.77
CA VAL A 137 -12.83 -3.82 11.11
C VAL A 137 -13.98 -3.34 12.00
N ASP A 138 -14.29 -4.11 13.03
CA ASP A 138 -15.19 -3.71 14.10
C ASP A 138 -14.66 -2.42 14.75
N LYS A 139 -15.49 -1.37 14.76
CA LYS A 139 -15.15 -0.04 15.29
C LYS A 139 -14.79 -0.06 16.78
N THR A 140 -14.97 -1.18 17.47
CA THR A 140 -14.66 -1.32 18.90
C THR A 140 -13.26 -1.89 19.19
N LYS A 141 -12.51 -2.38 18.18
CA LYS A 141 -11.17 -2.97 18.39
C LYS A 141 -10.20 -2.58 17.27
N GLN A 142 -9.80 -1.32 17.25
CA GLN A 142 -8.76 -0.82 16.34
C GLN A 142 -7.38 -1.37 16.73
N SER A 143 -6.88 -2.31 15.95
CA SER A 143 -5.45 -2.44 15.66
C SER A 143 -5.30 -3.09 14.29
N LEU A 144 -4.79 -2.30 13.34
CA LEU A 144 -4.50 -2.70 11.97
C LEU A 144 -3.38 -3.73 12.01
N TYR A 145 -3.72 -5.02 11.98
CA TYR A 145 -2.72 -6.09 11.91
C TYR A 145 -2.40 -6.41 10.46
N ILE A 146 -1.14 -6.15 10.08
CA ILE A 146 -0.56 -6.64 8.82
C ILE A 146 -0.39 -8.16 9.01
N GLY A 147 -1.23 -8.94 8.33
CA GLY A 147 -1.30 -10.40 8.50
C GLY A 147 0.02 -11.09 8.15
N LYS A 148 0.47 -11.98 9.05
CA LYS A 148 1.46 -13.01 8.74
C LYS A 148 0.76 -14.20 8.10
N HIS A 149 1.30 -14.69 6.98
CA HIS A 149 1.02 -16.02 6.45
C HIS A 149 1.43 -17.10 7.48
N PRO A 150 0.63 -18.16 7.70
CA PRO A 150 1.10 -19.35 8.39
C PRO A 150 1.85 -20.25 7.40
N GLY A 151 3.07 -20.64 7.79
CA GLY A 151 3.78 -21.82 7.30
C GLY A 151 3.73 -22.93 8.35
#